data_AF-A0AAJ6MKR7-F1
#
_entry.id   AF-A0AAJ6MKR7-F1
#
_cell.length_a   1.000
_cell.length_b   1.000
_cell.length_c   1.000
_cell.angle_alpha   90.00
_cell.angle_beta   90.00
_cell.angle_gamma   90.00
#
_symmetry.space_group_name_H-M   'P 1'
#
loop_
_entity.id
_entity.type
_entity.pdbx_description
1 polymer ?
#
loop_
_entity_poly.entity_id
_entity_poly.type
_entity_poly.pdbx_seq_one_letter_code
_entity_poly.pdbx_strand_id
1 'polypeptide(L)'
;MFRSQQHREKAAAHGELIKRSSDQGGSGQFQKLRDRHSALADSEQGLADNYDSAVNAAEHDRARGLALAAEEEHVLRCLGAADIMQWNALPKSMQREIFDTAASVGELLDTAALRGQIARFLHKHKNGAGRKKGFDGGCASRRKIARRGSVAMGR
;
A
#
# COMPACT_ATOMS: atom_id res chain seq x y z
N MET A 1 -23.95 10.92 -7.58
CA MET A 1 -23.51 11.80 -6.47
C MET A 1 -24.73 12.05 -5.61
N PHE A 2 -24.66 11.74 -4.31
CA PHE A 2 -25.76 11.90 -3.36
C PHE A 2 -26.16 13.38 -3.23
N ARG A 3 -27.45 13.67 -3.08
CA ARG A 3 -28.04 15.02 -3.05
C ARG A 3 -28.81 15.25 -1.75
N SER A 4 -28.39 14.59 -0.68
CA SER A 4 -29.03 14.67 0.64
C SER A 4 -29.16 16.12 1.11
N GLN A 5 -28.12 16.93 0.93
CA GLN A 5 -28.12 18.35 1.29
C GLN A 5 -29.12 19.18 0.47
N GLN A 6 -29.22 18.96 -0.85
CA GLN A 6 -30.21 19.63 -1.69
C GLN A 6 -31.65 19.26 -1.30
N HIS A 7 -31.87 18.01 -0.86
CA HIS A 7 -33.17 17.58 -0.35
C HIS A 7 -33.49 18.22 1.01
N ARG A 8 -32.52 18.37 1.91
CA ARG A 8 -32.69 19.13 3.17
C ARG A 8 -33.00 20.59 2.92
N GLU A 9 -32.33 21.23 1.97
CA GLU A 9 -32.60 22.62 1.58
C GLU A 9 -34.02 22.79 1.03
N LYS A 10 -34.49 21.86 0.18
CA LYS A 10 -35.87 21.86 -0.32
C LYS A 10 -36.88 21.65 0.81
N ALA A 11 -36.62 20.74 1.74
CA ALA A 11 -37.47 20.55 2.91
C ALA A 11 -37.55 21.84 3.77
N ALA A 12 -36.42 22.50 4.01
CA ALA A 12 -36.36 23.78 4.71
C ALA A 12 -37.18 24.86 3.99
N ALA A 13 -37.05 24.98 2.66
CA ALA A 13 -37.81 25.92 1.86
C ALA A 13 -39.33 25.71 1.96
N HIS A 14 -39.80 24.45 1.96
CA HIS A 14 -41.22 24.16 2.19
C HIS A 14 -41.65 24.42 3.63
N GLY A 15 -40.77 24.21 4.61
CA GLY A 15 -40.99 24.62 6.00
C GLY A 15 -41.26 26.12 6.14
N GLU A 16 -40.48 26.95 5.44
CA GLU A 16 -40.69 28.40 5.42
C GLU A 16 -41.98 28.83 4.70
N LEU A 17 -42.35 28.14 3.61
CA LEU A 17 -43.62 28.39 2.91
C LEU A 17 -44.84 28.06 3.79
N ILE A 18 -44.77 27.00 4.60
CA ILE A 18 -45.82 26.63 5.56
C ILE A 18 -45.99 27.73 6.62
N LYS A 19 -44.88 28.28 7.15
CA LYS A 19 -44.92 29.38 8.11
C LYS A 19 -45.59 30.64 7.54
N ARG A 20 -45.37 30.91 6.24
CA ARG A 20 -45.96 32.06 5.54
C ARG A 20 -47.42 31.87 5.11
N SER A 21 -47.87 30.62 4.91
CA SER A 21 -49.23 30.33 4.44
C SER A 21 -50.22 29.93 5.55
N SER A 22 -49.82 30.03 6.82
CA SER A 22 -50.65 29.68 7.98
C SER A 22 -52.02 30.36 8.03
N ASP A 23 -52.22 31.45 7.28
CA ASP A 23 -53.48 32.22 7.26
C ASP A 23 -54.48 31.77 6.16
N GLN A 24 -54.10 30.89 5.22
CA GLN A 24 -54.98 30.44 4.13
C GLN A 24 -54.81 28.94 3.83
N GLY A 25 -55.68 28.08 4.39
CA GLY A 25 -56.20 26.77 3.91
C GLY A 25 -55.39 25.74 3.11
N GLY A 26 -54.12 25.98 2.71
CA GLY A 26 -53.36 25.19 1.73
C GLY A 26 -52.07 24.56 2.26
N SER A 27 -51.83 24.60 3.58
CA SER A 27 -50.60 24.13 4.23
C SER A 27 -50.33 22.63 4.07
N GLY A 28 -51.37 21.81 3.86
CA GLY A 28 -51.27 20.35 3.77
C GLY A 28 -50.41 19.83 2.60
N GLN A 29 -50.35 20.55 1.47
CA GLN A 29 -49.53 20.12 0.32
C GLN A 29 -48.05 20.44 0.51
N PHE A 30 -47.72 21.61 1.06
CA PHE A 30 -46.35 21.97 1.39
C PHE A 30 -45.78 21.08 2.51
N GLN A 31 -46.64 20.68 3.45
CA GLN A 31 -46.30 19.72 4.50
C GLN A 31 -45.88 18.37 3.91
N LYS A 32 -46.68 17.81 2.99
CA LYS A 32 -46.33 16.56 2.27
C LYS A 32 -45.02 16.67 1.48
N LEU A 33 -44.78 17.81 0.80
CA LEU A 33 -43.56 18.02 0.03
C LEU A 33 -42.33 18.14 0.92
N ARG A 34 -42.46 18.84 2.06
CA ARG A 34 -41.41 18.90 3.09
C ARG A 34 -41.04 17.50 3.58
N ASP A 35 -42.03 16.74 4.03
CA ASP A 35 -41.79 15.42 4.64
C ASP A 35 -41.18 14.44 3.63
N ARG A 36 -41.62 14.50 2.36
CA ARG A 36 -41.00 13.75 1.27
C ARG A 36 -39.55 14.13 1.04
N HIS A 37 -39.23 15.42 1.05
CA HIS A 37 -37.86 15.88 0.87
C HIS A 37 -36.97 15.54 2.06
N SER A 38 -37.48 15.58 3.29
CA SER A 38 -36.77 15.05 4.47
C SER A 38 -36.49 13.56 4.34
N ALA A 39 -37.50 12.74 4.02
CA ALA A 39 -37.35 11.30 3.85
C ALA A 39 -36.33 10.93 2.75
N LEU A 40 -36.33 11.66 1.63
CA LEU A 40 -35.34 11.50 0.56
C LEU A 40 -33.93 11.86 1.03
N ALA A 41 -33.77 12.95 1.79
CA ALA A 41 -32.48 13.34 2.33
C ALA A 41 -31.89 12.29 3.27
N ASP A 42 -32.72 11.74 4.17
CA ASP A 42 -32.29 10.74 5.15
C ASP A 42 -31.94 9.42 4.48
N SER A 43 -32.72 9.01 3.47
CA SER A 43 -32.45 7.81 2.67
C SER A 43 -31.14 7.94 1.88
N GLU A 44 -30.91 9.08 1.24
CA GLU A 44 -29.67 9.33 0.50
C GLU A 44 -28.46 9.49 1.42
N GLN A 45 -28.63 10.08 2.61
CA GLN A 45 -27.58 10.15 3.61
C GLN A 45 -27.19 8.75 4.08
N GLY A 46 -28.17 7.90 4.42
CA GLY A 46 -27.90 6.52 4.79
C GLY A 46 -27.19 5.74 3.69
N LEU A 47 -27.52 5.98 2.42
CA LEU A 47 -26.83 5.35 1.29
C LEU A 47 -25.39 5.85 1.13
N ALA A 48 -25.13 7.13 1.37
CA ALA A 48 -23.79 7.70 1.37
C ALA A 48 -22.92 7.12 2.49
N ASP A 49 -23.45 7.06 3.72
CA ASP A 49 -22.74 6.54 4.88
C ASP A 49 -22.40 5.05 4.70
N ASN A 50 -23.34 4.26 4.15
CA ASN A 50 -23.11 2.86 3.82
C ASN A 50 -22.05 2.68 2.71
N TYR A 51 -22.08 3.53 1.68
CA TYR A 51 -21.09 3.51 0.61
C TYR A 51 -19.69 3.80 1.16
N ASP A 52 -19.54 4.87 1.95
CA ASP A 52 -18.26 5.21 2.58
C ASP A 52 -17.77 4.09 3.49
N SER A 53 -18.66 3.52 4.31
CA SER A 53 -18.30 2.37 5.16
C SER A 53 -17.83 1.17 4.34
N ALA A 54 -18.50 0.84 3.23
CA ALA A 54 -18.13 -0.28 2.37
C ALA A 54 -16.78 -0.05 1.67
N VAL A 55 -16.52 1.18 1.20
CA VAL A 55 -15.24 1.55 0.59
C VAL A 55 -14.11 1.44 1.60
N ASN A 56 -14.27 2.03 2.80
CA ASN A 56 -13.25 1.97 3.84
C ASN A 56 -12.96 0.52 4.27
N ALA A 57 -13.98 -0.34 4.41
CA ALA A 57 -13.79 -1.75 4.72
C ALA A 57 -12.94 -2.47 3.66
N ALA A 58 -13.26 -2.26 2.38
CA ALA A 58 -12.50 -2.85 1.27
C ALA A 58 -11.05 -2.35 1.23
N GLU A 59 -10.81 -1.06 1.52
CA GLU A 59 -9.46 -0.50 1.62
C GLU A 59 -8.66 -1.09 2.78
N HIS A 60 -9.28 -1.26 3.94
CA HIS A 60 -8.66 -1.91 5.09
C HIS A 60 -8.29 -3.37 4.81
N ASP A 61 -9.18 -4.14 4.19
CA ASP A 61 -8.92 -5.52 3.81
C ASP A 61 -7.77 -5.62 2.80
N ARG A 62 -7.74 -4.72 1.82
CA ARG A 62 -6.64 -4.63 0.85
C ARG A 62 -5.31 -4.30 1.54
N ALA A 63 -5.31 -3.30 2.43
CA ALA A 63 -4.12 -2.90 3.17
C ALA A 63 -3.60 -4.04 4.05
N ARG A 64 -4.50 -4.77 4.71
CA ARG A 64 -4.17 -5.96 5.50
C ARG A 64 -3.57 -7.06 4.63
N GLY A 65 -4.15 -7.33 3.47
CA GLY A 65 -3.62 -8.31 2.52
C GLY A 65 -2.21 -7.95 2.03
N LEU A 66 -1.96 -6.67 1.74
CA LEU A 66 -0.62 -6.19 1.36
C LEU A 66 0.39 -6.31 2.50
N ALA A 67 -0.03 -6.02 3.75
CA ALA A 67 0.83 -6.17 4.92
C ALA A 67 1.20 -7.64 5.17
N LEU A 68 0.24 -8.56 5.06
CA LEU A 68 0.49 -10.00 5.17
C LEU A 68 1.45 -10.49 4.08
N ALA A 69 1.25 -10.08 2.83
CA ALA A 69 2.15 -10.44 1.74
C ALA A 69 3.59 -9.94 1.97
N ALA A 70 3.75 -8.72 2.50
CA ALA A 70 5.06 -8.17 2.84
C ALA A 70 5.74 -8.91 4.01
N GLU A 71 4.97 -9.34 5.01
CA GLU A 71 5.45 -10.15 6.12
C GLU A 71 5.90 -11.53 5.62
N GLU A 72 5.08 -12.20 4.82
CA GLU A 72 5.42 -13.50 4.21
C GLU A 72 6.66 -13.41 3.34
N GLU A 73 6.78 -12.37 2.51
CA GLU A 73 7.98 -12.11 1.70
C GLU A 73 9.22 -11.92 2.59
N HIS A 74 9.08 -11.24 3.73
CA HIS A 74 10.17 -11.07 4.69
C HIS A 74 10.61 -12.40 5.29
N VAL A 75 9.65 -13.22 5.75
CA VAL A 75 9.93 -14.56 6.31
C VAL A 75 10.62 -15.44 5.28
N LEU A 76 10.11 -15.52 4.04
CA LEU A 76 10.71 -16.30 2.96
C LEU A 76 12.12 -15.82 2.61
N ARG A 77 12.36 -14.50 2.62
CA ARG A 77 13.70 -13.93 2.42
C ARG A 77 14.67 -14.36 3.51
N CYS A 78 14.25 -14.34 4.78
CA CYS A 78 15.08 -14.77 5.91
C CYS A 78 15.40 -16.26 5.85
N LEU A 79 14.40 -17.10 5.59
CA LEU A 79 14.57 -18.55 5.43
C LEU A 79 15.49 -18.88 4.26
N GLY A 80 15.24 -18.30 3.08
CA GLY A 80 16.08 -18.51 1.91
C GLY A 80 17.53 -18.08 2.15
N ALA A 81 17.76 -16.96 2.84
CA ALA A 81 19.11 -16.52 3.20
C ALA A 81 19.83 -17.55 4.10
N ALA A 82 19.14 -18.09 5.11
CA ALA A 82 19.69 -19.12 5.98
C ALA A 82 20.04 -20.41 5.22
N ASP A 83 19.19 -20.82 4.27
CA ASP A 83 19.43 -21.99 3.41
C ASP A 83 20.63 -21.77 2.48
N ILE A 84 20.74 -20.58 1.88
CA ILE A 84 21.89 -20.22 1.02
C ILE A 84 23.20 -20.21 1.84
N MET A 85 23.17 -19.73 3.08
CA MET A 85 24.34 -19.74 3.97
C MET A 85 24.78 -21.16 4.33
N GLN A 86 23.84 -22.08 4.50
CA GLN A 86 24.09 -23.48 4.84
C GLN A 86 24.26 -24.38 3.60
N TRP A 87 24.15 -23.82 2.40
CA TRP A 87 24.06 -24.57 1.14
C TRP A 87 25.14 -25.63 0.94
N ASN A 88 26.38 -25.38 1.38
CA ASN A 88 27.48 -26.35 1.25
C ASN A 88 27.46 -27.46 2.30
N ALA A 89 26.81 -27.25 3.44
CA ALA A 89 26.66 -28.25 4.49
C ALA A 89 25.53 -29.25 4.16
N LEU A 90 24.64 -28.90 3.21
CA LEU A 90 23.56 -29.77 2.78
C LEU A 90 24.06 -30.95 1.91
N PRO A 91 23.50 -32.16 2.08
CA PRO A 91 23.74 -33.28 1.17
C PRO A 91 23.41 -32.93 -0.28
N LYS A 92 24.15 -33.53 -1.23
CA LYS A 92 23.96 -33.25 -2.67
C LYS A 92 22.59 -33.65 -3.23
N SER A 93 21.94 -34.65 -2.63
CA SER A 93 20.56 -35.02 -2.95
C SER A 93 19.61 -33.86 -2.65
N MET A 94 19.72 -33.29 -1.45
CA MET A 94 18.87 -32.20 -0.97
C MET A 94 19.13 -30.88 -1.71
N GLN A 95 20.40 -30.56 -2.02
CA GLN A 95 20.73 -29.41 -2.87
C GLN A 95 20.05 -29.49 -4.25
N ARG A 96 20.04 -30.69 -4.86
CA ARG A 96 19.40 -30.90 -6.17
C ARG A 96 17.88 -30.72 -6.07
N GLU A 97 17.25 -31.32 -5.07
CA GLU A 97 15.81 -31.25 -4.87
C GLU A 97 15.32 -29.82 -4.63
N ILE A 98 16.01 -29.07 -3.76
CA ILE A 98 15.69 -27.65 -3.50
C ILE A 98 15.88 -26.82 -4.78
N PHE A 99 16.96 -27.06 -5.52
CA PHE A 99 17.23 -26.35 -6.77
C PHE A 99 16.16 -26.62 -7.85
N ASP A 100 15.79 -27.88 -8.04
CA ASP A 100 14.79 -28.26 -9.04
C ASP A 100 13.41 -27.73 -8.65
N THR A 101 13.04 -27.80 -7.37
CA THR A 101 11.78 -27.21 -6.85
C THR A 101 11.77 -25.69 -7.03
N ALA A 102 12.83 -24.99 -6.67
CA ALA A 102 12.93 -23.53 -6.83
C ALA A 102 12.90 -23.11 -8.32
N ALA A 103 13.45 -23.92 -9.21
CA ALA A 103 13.38 -23.68 -10.66
C ALA A 103 11.97 -23.94 -11.23
N SER A 104 11.19 -24.85 -10.62
CA SER A 104 9.81 -25.16 -11.01
C SER A 104 8.76 -24.17 -10.49
N VAL A 105 9.03 -23.48 -9.38
CA VAL A 105 8.10 -22.50 -8.77
C VAL A 105 8.05 -21.17 -9.55
N GLY A 106 9.00 -20.91 -10.44
CA GLY A 106 8.99 -19.71 -11.30
C GLY A 106 7.88 -19.72 -12.36
N GLU A 107 7.55 -18.54 -12.90
CA GLU A 107 6.61 -18.43 -14.02
C GLU A 107 7.01 -19.38 -15.17
N LEU A 108 6.01 -20.14 -15.65
CA LEU A 108 6.16 -21.29 -16.55
C LEU A 108 6.93 -20.99 -17.84
N LEU A 109 7.01 -19.71 -18.24
CA LEU A 109 7.55 -19.26 -19.52
C LEU A 109 9.07 -19.02 -19.52
N ASP A 110 9.73 -18.96 -18.36
CA ASP A 110 11.18 -18.67 -18.29
C ASP A 110 11.96 -19.58 -17.32
N THR A 111 11.48 -20.80 -17.13
CA THR A 111 12.07 -21.80 -16.23
C THR A 111 13.57 -22.05 -16.52
N ALA A 112 13.98 -22.01 -17.79
CA ALA A 112 15.37 -22.20 -18.19
C ALA A 112 16.27 -21.02 -17.79
N ALA A 113 15.85 -19.77 -18.03
CA ALA A 113 16.67 -18.63 -17.64
C ALA A 113 16.67 -18.43 -16.12
N LEU A 114 15.53 -18.66 -15.45
CA LEU A 114 15.45 -18.65 -14.00
C LEU A 114 16.37 -19.72 -13.38
N ARG A 115 16.33 -20.95 -13.89
CA ARG A 115 17.25 -22.02 -13.46
C ARG A 115 18.71 -21.61 -13.61
N GLY A 116 19.05 -20.95 -14.73
CA GLY A 116 20.37 -20.38 -14.96
C GLY A 116 20.74 -19.26 -13.96
N GLN A 117 19.80 -18.37 -13.63
CA GLN A 117 19.99 -17.31 -12.63
C GLN A 117 20.25 -17.90 -11.23
N ILE A 118 19.43 -18.86 -10.81
CA ILE A 118 19.57 -19.54 -9.52
C ILE A 118 20.93 -20.26 -9.45
N ALA A 119 21.34 -20.95 -10.51
CA ALA A 119 22.63 -21.64 -10.55
C ALA A 119 23.82 -20.68 -10.39
N ARG A 120 23.80 -19.55 -11.11
CA ARG A 120 24.84 -18.51 -10.99
C ARG A 120 24.86 -17.89 -9.59
N PHE A 121 23.68 -17.65 -9.02
CA PHE A 121 23.54 -17.12 -7.68
C PHE A 121 24.15 -18.07 -6.64
N LEU A 122 23.75 -19.34 -6.63
CA LEU A 122 24.30 -20.33 -5.70
C LEU A 122 25.81 -20.52 -5.87
N HIS A 123 26.31 -20.48 -7.11
CA HIS A 123 27.75 -20.56 -7.38
C HIS A 123 28.55 -19.38 -6.77
N LYS A 124 28.00 -18.16 -6.84
CA LYS A 124 28.59 -16.96 -6.21
C LYS A 124 28.66 -17.08 -4.69
N HIS A 125 27.65 -17.70 -4.08
CA HIS A 125 27.54 -17.85 -2.63
C HIS A 125 28.23 -19.13 -2.08
N LYS A 126 28.60 -20.08 -2.94
CA LYS A 126 29.33 -21.33 -2.61
C LYS A 126 30.67 -21.11 -1.89
N ASN A 127 31.28 -19.93 -2.02
CA ASN A 127 32.62 -19.64 -1.50
C ASN A 127 32.63 -18.56 -0.40
N GLY A 128 31.47 -18.19 0.15
CA GLY A 128 31.34 -17.14 1.17
C GLY A 128 31.97 -17.48 2.53
N ALA A 129 32.12 -18.76 2.87
CA ALA A 129 32.76 -19.21 4.11
C ALA A 129 34.30 -19.07 4.09
N GLY A 130 34.91 -18.69 2.95
CA GLY A 130 36.38 -18.62 2.78
C GLY A 130 36.92 -17.26 2.33
N ARG A 131 36.08 -16.24 2.10
CA ARG A 131 36.56 -14.88 1.79
C ARG A 131 36.52 -13.99 3.02
N LYS A 132 37.46 -14.23 3.94
CA LYS A 132 38.06 -13.11 4.69
C LYS A 132 38.80 -12.22 3.68
N LYS A 133 38.10 -11.30 3.01
CA LYS A 133 38.73 -10.12 2.43
C LYS A 133 38.24 -8.93 3.23
N GLY A 134 39.21 -8.28 3.88
CA GLY A 134 39.01 -7.30 4.94
C GLY A 134 37.95 -6.27 4.63
N PHE A 135 36.99 -6.17 5.54
CA PHE A 135 36.33 -4.90 5.80
C PHE A 135 37.34 -4.07 6.59
N ASP A 136 38.33 -3.56 5.86
CA ASP A 136 39.32 -2.64 6.38
C ASP A 136 38.71 -1.25 6.42
N GLY A 137 38.79 -0.63 7.59
CA GLY A 137 38.76 0.82 7.79
C GLY A 137 37.59 1.60 7.20
N GLY A 138 36.57 1.82 8.01
CA GLY A 138 35.91 3.12 7.98
C GLY A 138 36.97 4.21 8.19
N CYS A 139 37.23 5.02 7.16
CA CYS A 139 38.02 6.23 7.30
C CYS A 139 37.44 7.34 6.42
N ALA A 140 37.16 8.45 7.09
CA ALA A 140 36.52 9.64 6.59
C ALA A 140 37.16 10.19 5.30
N SER A 141 36.35 10.32 4.24
CA SER A 141 36.68 11.22 3.13
C SER A 141 35.85 12.49 3.21
N ARG A 142 36.45 13.41 3.95
CA ARG A 142 36.27 14.86 4.05
C ARG A 142 35.71 15.49 2.77
N ARG A 143 34.47 15.98 2.79
CA ARG A 143 33.93 16.93 1.79
C ARG A 143 34.80 18.20 1.80
N LYS A 144 35.70 18.36 0.82
CA LYS A 144 36.24 19.68 0.46
C LYS A 144 35.13 20.44 -0.26
N ILE A 145 34.38 21.25 0.47
CA ILE A 145 33.61 22.33 -0.12
C ILE A 145 34.60 23.47 -0.36
N ALA A 146 34.88 23.73 -1.64
CA ALA A 146 35.61 24.90 -2.09
C ALA A 146 34.84 26.16 -1.69
N ARG A 147 35.46 27.03 -0.89
CA ARG A 147 35.07 28.43 -0.80
C ARG A 147 36.20 29.28 -1.39
N ARG A 148 35.91 29.76 -2.60
CA ARG A 148 36.58 30.88 -3.28
C ARG A 148 36.35 32.18 -2.48
N GLY A 149 37.36 33.05 -2.50
CA GLY A 149 37.33 34.46 -2.04
C GLY A 149 38.00 34.62 -0.67
N SER A 150 38.86 35.59 -0.40
CA SER A 150 39.26 36.80 -1.12
C SER A 150 40.48 37.43 -0.41
N VAL A 151 41.44 37.96 -1.19
CA VAL A 151 42.19 39.24 -1.06
C VAL A 151 42.98 39.62 0.24
N ALA A 152 44.11 40.31 -0.04
CA ALA A 152 44.97 41.21 0.78
C ALA A 152 46.29 40.58 1.31
N MET A 153 47.48 40.85 0.75
CA MET A 153 48.29 42.09 0.62
C MET A 153 49.14 42.41 1.88
N GLY A 154 50.46 42.51 1.69
CA GLY A 154 51.44 43.10 2.61
C GLY A 154 52.62 42.15 2.90
N ARG A 155 53.90 42.53 2.76
CA ARG A 155 54.58 43.77 2.36
C ARG A 155 55.90 43.38 1.70
#